data_AF-A0A3B9N1E2-F1
#
_entry.id   AF-A0A3B9N1E2-F1
#
_cell.length_a   1.000
_cell.length_b   1.000
_cell.length_c   1.000
_cell.angle_alpha   90.00
_cell.angle_beta   90.00
_cell.angle_gamma   90.00
#
_symmetry.space_group_name_H-M   'P 1'
#
loop_
_entity.id
_entity.type
_entity.pdbx_description
1 polymer ?
#
loop_
_entity_poly.entity_id
_entity_poly.type
_entity_poly.pdbx_seq_one_letter_code
_entity_poly.pdbx_strand_id
1 'polypeptide(L)'
;MLTVFITIRFLDILDIFLVAFLLYQIYNLIRGTTAINIFIAIFLLYLLWLIVKALNMDLLSSILGQVIGVGVIALIIVFQQEIRRFLLIISTRYLSNRKFSFDKLFSFGEKETSEVDIDSIVSACSNMSSFKTGALIAISKSSDLLSFIRTGDIINADTSSRLLESIFFKNSPLHDGAVIIKKDRISAARCILPTTERINLPAHFGMRHRAALGITEKTDAVVVVVSEETGAISFAKHDSIETNIGPNRLRQILEKEFSND
;
A
#
# COMPACT_ATOMS: atom_id res chain seq x y z
N MET A 1 7.77 -55.62 -23.43
CA MET A 1 6.46 -54.92 -23.36
C MET A 1 6.50 -53.91 -22.22
N LEU A 2 7.14 -52.75 -22.41
CA LEU A 2 7.07 -51.63 -21.47
C LEU A 2 7.26 -50.33 -22.27
N THR A 3 6.16 -49.79 -22.77
CA THR A 3 6.11 -48.43 -23.34
C THR A 3 5.79 -47.47 -22.21
N VAL A 4 6.80 -46.72 -21.77
CA VAL A 4 6.64 -45.56 -20.88
C VAL A 4 5.91 -44.47 -21.66
N PHE A 5 4.60 -44.37 -21.44
CA PHE A 5 3.65 -43.55 -22.19
C PHE A 5 3.36 -42.21 -21.51
N ILE A 6 4.40 -41.41 -21.21
CA ILE A 6 4.20 -40.00 -20.82
C ILE A 6 4.82 -39.13 -21.90
N THR A 7 4.05 -38.85 -22.95
CA THR A 7 4.38 -37.80 -23.92
C THR A 7 4.04 -36.46 -23.29
N ILE A 8 5.03 -35.82 -22.65
CA ILE A 8 4.91 -34.47 -22.13
C ILE A 8 4.79 -33.51 -23.32
N ARG A 9 3.63 -32.88 -23.47
CA ARG A 9 3.40 -31.84 -24.48
C ARG A 9 3.86 -30.50 -23.92
N PHE A 10 4.22 -29.57 -24.80
CA PHE A 10 4.51 -28.18 -24.41
C PHE A 10 3.33 -27.55 -23.62
N LEU A 11 2.09 -27.91 -23.97
CA LEU A 11 0.91 -27.47 -23.23
C LEU A 11 0.87 -27.98 -21.80
N ASP A 12 1.34 -29.20 -21.52
CA ASP A 12 1.36 -29.74 -20.16
C ASP A 12 2.39 -28.97 -19.30
N ILE A 13 3.52 -28.53 -19.89
CA ILE A 13 4.51 -27.68 -19.22
C ILE A 13 3.95 -26.28 -18.96
N LEU A 14 3.30 -25.67 -19.97
CA LEU A 14 2.68 -24.35 -19.83
C LEU A 14 1.57 -24.36 -18.79
N ASP A 15 0.77 -25.42 -18.73
CA ASP A 15 -0.30 -25.61 -17.75
C ASP A 15 0.27 -25.74 -16.33
N ILE A 16 1.26 -26.61 -16.11
CA ILE A 16 1.93 -26.73 -14.82
C ILE A 16 2.55 -25.39 -14.38
N PHE A 17 3.17 -24.65 -15.30
CA PHE A 17 3.74 -23.34 -15.01
C PHE A 17 2.66 -22.32 -14.62
N LEU A 18 1.55 -22.25 -15.36
CA LEU A 18 0.42 -21.37 -15.06
C LEU A 18 -0.21 -21.72 -13.72
N VAL A 19 -0.45 -23.00 -13.44
CA VAL A 19 -0.99 -23.47 -12.16
C VAL A 19 -0.02 -23.16 -11.03
N ALA A 20 1.27 -23.40 -11.20
CA ALA A 20 2.29 -23.08 -10.20
C ALA A 20 2.35 -21.57 -9.91
N PHE A 21 2.30 -20.73 -10.94
CA PHE A 21 2.24 -19.28 -10.80
C PHE A 21 0.96 -18.84 -10.07
N LEU A 22 -0.19 -19.41 -10.44
CA LEU A 22 -1.48 -19.11 -9.80
C LEU A 22 -1.48 -19.52 -8.32
N LEU A 23 -0.99 -20.72 -8.01
CA LEU A 23 -0.85 -21.21 -6.63
C LEU A 23 0.13 -20.35 -5.82
N TYR A 24 1.25 -19.93 -6.41
CA TYR A 24 2.19 -19.02 -5.76
C TYR A 24 1.54 -17.66 -5.43
N GLN A 25 0.73 -17.11 -6.33
CA GLN A 25 0.01 -15.86 -6.10
C GLN A 25 -1.05 -16.00 -5.00
N ILE A 26 -1.79 -17.11 -4.98
CA ILE A 26 -2.74 -17.42 -3.90
C ILE A 26 -2.02 -17.56 -2.56
N TYR A 27 -0.88 -18.26 -2.54
CA TYR A 27 -0.05 -18.38 -1.34
C TYR A 27 0.39 -17.01 -0.83
N ASN A 28 0.92 -16.15 -1.70
CA ASN A 28 1.38 -14.80 -1.32
C ASN A 28 0.22 -13.91 -0.84
N LEU A 29 -0.99 -14.10 -1.37
CA LEU A 29 -2.18 -13.38 -0.97
C LEU A 29 -2.68 -13.76 0.44
N ILE A 30 -2.54 -15.03 0.81
CA ILE A 30 -3.05 -15.58 2.08
C ILE A 30 -1.97 -15.54 3.18
N ARG A 31 -0.68 -15.54 2.82
CA ARG A 31 0.44 -15.54 3.77
C ARG A 31 0.40 -14.32 4.68
N GLY A 32 0.49 -14.58 5.99
CA GLY A 32 0.47 -13.54 7.03
C GLY A 32 -0.93 -13.10 7.48
N THR A 33 -1.99 -13.73 6.96
CA THR A 33 -3.37 -13.51 7.42
C THR A 33 -3.85 -14.65 8.31
N THR A 34 -4.87 -14.41 9.13
CA THR A 34 -5.54 -15.45 9.95
C THR A 34 -6.12 -16.57 9.09
N ALA A 35 -6.37 -16.33 7.80
CA ALA A 35 -6.90 -17.31 6.87
C ALA A 35 -6.03 -18.56 6.73
N ILE A 36 -4.70 -18.44 6.85
CA ILE A 36 -3.81 -19.61 6.74
C ILE A 36 -4.07 -20.63 7.86
N ASN A 37 -4.33 -20.13 9.08
CA ASN A 37 -4.60 -20.98 10.24
C ASN A 37 -5.94 -21.70 10.09
N ILE A 38 -6.96 -21.00 9.57
CA ILE A 38 -8.28 -21.59 9.29
C ILE A 38 -8.16 -22.68 8.22
N PHE A 39 -7.39 -22.43 7.16
CA PHE A 39 -7.18 -23.40 6.08
C PHE A 39 -6.48 -24.67 6.58
N ILE A 40 -5.44 -24.52 7.40
CA ILE A 40 -4.74 -25.65 8.04
C ILE A 40 -5.68 -26.45 8.94
N ALA A 41 -6.50 -25.78 9.76
CA ALA A 41 -7.45 -26.45 10.64
C ALA A 41 -8.49 -27.28 9.87
N ILE A 42 -9.04 -26.72 8.79
CA ILE A 42 -10.01 -27.41 7.93
C ILE A 42 -9.34 -28.56 7.18
N PHE A 43 -8.12 -28.37 6.70
CA PHE A 43 -7.35 -29.42 6.05
C PHE A 43 -7.08 -30.60 6.99
N LEU A 44 -6.68 -30.34 8.24
CA LEU A 44 -6.51 -31.34 9.29
C LEU A 44 -7.82 -32.08 9.60
N LEU A 45 -8.93 -31.34 9.72
CA LEU A 45 -10.26 -31.93 9.95
C LEU A 45 -10.68 -32.85 8.79
N TYR A 46 -10.43 -32.43 7.55
CA TYR A 46 -10.70 -33.23 6.34
C TYR A 46 -9.84 -34.49 6.30
N LEU A 47 -8.55 -34.38 6.64
CA LEU A 47 -7.63 -35.51 6.68
C LEU A 47 -8.02 -36.51 7.77
N LEU A 48 -8.45 -36.03 8.95
CA LEU A 48 -9.02 -36.85 10.00
C LEU A 48 -10.27 -37.61 9.50
N TRP A 49 -11.18 -36.93 8.82
CA TRP A 49 -12.35 -37.58 8.22
C TRP A 49 -11.96 -38.68 7.23
N LEU A 50 -10.94 -38.45 6.40
CA LEU A 50 -10.43 -39.44 5.45
C LEU A 50 -9.86 -40.67 6.15
N ILE A 51 -9.09 -40.48 7.24
CA ILE A 51 -8.55 -41.58 8.05
C ILE A 51 -9.69 -42.38 8.69
N VAL A 52 -10.65 -41.71 9.32
CA VAL A 52 -11.82 -42.34 9.96
C VAL A 52 -12.65 -43.13 8.96
N LYS A 53 -12.82 -42.59 7.74
CA LYS A 53 -13.50 -43.27 6.64
C LYS A 53 -12.71 -44.48 6.13
N ALA A 54 -11.39 -44.37 6.02
CA ALA A 54 -10.52 -45.48 5.63
C ALA A 54 -10.52 -46.63 6.67
N LEU A 55 -10.74 -46.30 7.95
CA LEU A 55 -10.89 -47.26 9.04
C LEU A 55 -12.31 -47.86 9.16
N ASN A 56 -13.23 -47.54 8.23
CA ASN A 56 -14.63 -47.99 8.23
C ASN A 56 -15.41 -47.62 9.52
N MET A 57 -15.12 -46.48 10.12
CA MET A 57 -15.87 -45.98 11.28
C MET A 57 -17.11 -45.21 10.82
N ASP A 58 -18.22 -45.92 10.55
CA ASP A 58 -19.41 -45.36 9.89
C ASP A 58 -20.08 -44.20 10.65
N LEU A 59 -20.23 -44.31 11.97
CA LEU A 59 -20.85 -43.25 12.78
C LEU A 59 -20.00 -41.97 12.79
N LEU A 60 -18.70 -42.11 13.07
CA LEU A 60 -17.79 -40.98 13.19
C LEU A 60 -17.55 -40.31 11.83
N SER A 61 -17.43 -41.10 10.75
CA SER A 61 -17.30 -40.57 9.39
C SER A 61 -18.57 -39.84 8.95
N SER A 62 -19.76 -40.29 9.37
CA SER A 62 -21.03 -39.61 9.10
C SER A 62 -21.14 -38.26 9.83
N ILE A 63 -20.79 -38.22 11.13
CA ILE A 63 -20.81 -36.99 11.93
C ILE A 63 -19.80 -35.97 11.37
N LEU A 64 -18.55 -36.38 11.16
CA LEU A 64 -17.51 -35.52 10.61
C LEU A 64 -17.86 -35.06 9.19
N GLY A 65 -18.48 -35.91 8.37
CA GLY A 65 -18.97 -35.55 7.04
C GLY A 65 -20.04 -34.45 7.06
N GLN A 66 -20.99 -34.52 7.99
CA GLN A 66 -21.98 -33.46 8.19
C GLN A 66 -21.34 -32.14 8.65
N VAL A 67 -20.38 -32.20 9.58
CA VAL A 67 -19.62 -31.04 10.04
C VAL A 67 -18.85 -30.39 8.89
N ILE A 68 -18.21 -31.18 8.02
CA ILE A 68 -17.54 -30.66 6.82
C ILE A 68 -18.55 -30.01 5.87
N GLY A 69 -19.70 -30.65 5.64
CA GLY A 69 -20.75 -30.14 4.75
C GLY A 69 -21.30 -28.77 5.18
N VAL A 70 -21.67 -28.63 6.46
CA VAL A 70 -22.10 -27.32 7.03
C VAL A 70 -20.92 -26.36 7.14
N GLY A 71 -19.73 -26.89 7.42
CA GLY A 71 -18.48 -26.14 7.55
C GLY A 71 -18.10 -25.38 6.28
N VAL A 72 -18.38 -25.92 5.09
CA VAL A 72 -18.16 -25.21 3.82
C VAL A 72 -19.03 -23.95 3.72
N ILE A 73 -20.29 -24.02 4.15
CA ILE A 73 -21.20 -22.86 4.15
C ILE A 73 -20.70 -21.81 5.16
N ALA A 74 -20.35 -22.23 6.37
CA ALA A 74 -19.78 -21.35 7.40
C ALA A 74 -18.48 -20.69 6.91
N LEU A 75 -17.62 -21.45 6.22
CA LEU A 75 -16.40 -20.93 5.60
C LEU A 75 -16.71 -19.84 4.58
N ILE A 76 -17.66 -20.05 3.66
CA ILE A 76 -18.05 -19.01 2.68
C ILE A 76 -18.51 -17.72 3.37
N ILE A 77 -19.29 -17.83 4.45
CA ILE A 77 -19.77 -16.67 5.22
C ILE A 77 -18.62 -15.94 5.91
N VAL A 78 -17.72 -16.67 6.57
CA VAL A 78 -16.56 -16.09 7.25
C VAL A 78 -15.63 -15.40 6.26
N PHE A 79 -15.38 -16.04 5.11
CA PHE A 79 -14.50 -15.52 4.05
C PHE A 79 -15.18 -14.52 3.10
N GLN A 80 -16.44 -14.16 3.36
CA GLN A 80 -17.19 -13.26 2.50
C GLN A 80 -16.48 -11.90 2.32
N GLN A 81 -15.84 -11.40 3.37
CA GLN A 81 -15.16 -10.10 3.35
C GLN A 81 -13.89 -10.14 2.49
N GLU A 82 -13.13 -11.24 2.55
CA GLU A 82 -11.93 -11.47 1.74
C GLU A 82 -12.29 -11.59 0.26
N ILE A 83 -13.34 -12.36 -0.06
CA ILE A 83 -13.85 -12.49 -1.44
C ILE A 83 -14.26 -11.11 -1.97
N ARG A 84 -15.01 -10.33 -1.19
CA ARG A 84 -15.40 -8.96 -1.55
C ARG A 84 -14.18 -8.07 -1.78
N ARG A 85 -13.19 -8.11 -0.88
CA ARG A 85 -11.95 -7.33 -0.99
C ARG A 85 -11.15 -7.71 -2.23
N PHE A 86 -11.02 -9.00 -2.52
CA PHE A 86 -10.35 -9.52 -3.71
C PHE A 86 -11.02 -9.02 -5.00
N LEU A 87 -12.35 -9.13 -5.09
CA LEU A 87 -13.13 -8.64 -6.24
C LEU A 87 -12.99 -7.13 -6.41
N LEU A 88 -12.97 -6.36 -5.32
CA LEU A 88 -12.75 -4.91 -5.37
C LEU A 88 -11.35 -4.54 -5.84
N ILE A 89 -10.32 -5.28 -5.43
CA ILE A 89 -8.93 -5.07 -5.89
C ILE A 89 -8.80 -5.36 -7.38
N ILE A 90 -9.46 -6.40 -7.89
CA ILE A 90 -9.51 -6.70 -9.33
C ILE A 90 -10.29 -5.63 -10.08
N SER A 91 -11.45 -5.22 -9.56
CA SER A 91 -12.29 -4.19 -10.15
C SER A 91 -11.58 -2.85 -10.22
N THR A 92 -10.95 -2.39 -9.14
CA THR A 92 -10.23 -1.11 -9.14
C THR A 92 -8.99 -1.11 -10.01
N ARG A 93 -8.27 -2.25 -10.14
CA ARG A 93 -7.13 -2.37 -11.07
C ARG A 93 -7.53 -2.45 -12.54
N TYR A 94 -8.72 -2.95 -12.89
CA TYR A 94 -9.16 -3.08 -14.28
C TYR A 94 -10.15 -2.00 -14.76
N LEU A 95 -11.04 -1.47 -13.90
CA LEU A 95 -12.02 -0.46 -14.28
C LEU A 95 -11.53 0.99 -14.11
N SER A 96 -10.57 1.26 -13.22
CA SER A 96 -9.97 2.61 -13.13
C SER A 96 -9.03 2.90 -14.30
N ASN A 97 -8.60 1.87 -15.05
CA ASN A 97 -7.86 1.99 -16.30
C ASN A 97 -8.77 2.17 -17.54
N ARG A 98 -10.09 2.38 -17.36
CA ARG A 98 -11.01 2.70 -18.46
C ARG A 98 -11.13 4.20 -18.76
N LYS A 99 -10.22 5.02 -18.22
CA LYS A 99 -9.53 6.00 -19.06
C LYS A 99 -8.25 5.34 -19.57
N PHE A 100 -8.41 4.45 -20.55
CA PHE A 100 -7.35 4.24 -21.52
C PHE A 100 -7.14 5.62 -22.14
N SER A 101 -6.14 6.35 -21.68
CA SER A 101 -5.70 7.60 -22.31
C SER A 101 -5.29 7.26 -23.74
N PHE A 102 -6.24 7.32 -24.67
CA PHE A 102 -5.95 7.40 -26.10
C PHE A 102 -5.16 8.68 -26.43
N ASP A 103 -5.11 9.65 -25.52
CA ASP A 103 -4.22 10.81 -25.59
C ASP A 103 -2.73 10.42 -25.55
N LYS A 104 -2.36 9.26 -24.98
CA LYS A 104 -0.97 8.76 -25.00
C LYS A 104 -0.54 8.13 -26.32
N LEU A 105 -1.48 7.82 -27.21
CA LEU A 105 -1.16 7.29 -28.55
C LEU A 105 -0.92 8.41 -29.58
N PHE A 106 -1.28 9.66 -29.27
CA PHE A 106 -1.06 10.81 -30.14
C PHE A 106 -0.08 11.86 -29.62
N SER A 107 0.44 11.73 -28.39
CA SER A 107 1.54 12.58 -27.92
C SER A 107 2.88 12.02 -28.39
N PHE A 108 3.21 12.29 -29.66
CA PHE A 108 4.58 12.27 -30.15
C PHE A 108 5.31 13.47 -29.53
N GLY A 109 6.15 13.21 -28.54
CA GLY A 109 7.13 14.17 -28.05
C GLY A 109 6.79 14.74 -26.67
N GLU A 110 7.08 13.97 -25.64
CA GLU A 110 7.93 14.41 -24.52
C GLU A 110 8.17 13.17 -23.65
N LYS A 111 9.44 12.78 -23.53
CA LYS A 111 9.85 11.88 -22.46
C LYS A 111 9.68 12.68 -21.17
N GLU A 112 8.52 12.58 -20.52
CA GLU A 112 8.34 13.06 -19.14
C GLU A 112 9.23 12.19 -18.24
N THR A 113 10.51 12.54 -18.15
CA THR A 113 11.32 12.34 -16.96
C THR A 113 10.79 13.30 -15.91
N SER A 114 9.58 13.04 -15.40
CA SER A 114 8.97 13.84 -14.35
C SER A 114 9.65 13.48 -13.03
N GLU A 115 10.90 13.91 -12.88
CA GLU A 115 11.59 13.97 -11.59
C GLU A 115 10.76 14.86 -10.66
N VAL A 116 10.64 14.45 -9.41
CA VAL A 116 9.97 15.25 -8.37
C VAL A 116 10.70 16.59 -8.28
N ASP A 117 9.98 17.73 -8.29
CA ASP A 117 10.60 19.04 -8.06
C ASP A 117 11.04 19.18 -6.58
N ILE A 118 12.26 18.70 -6.32
CA ILE A 118 12.91 18.71 -5.01
C ILE A 118 13.15 20.15 -4.56
N ASP A 119 13.47 21.07 -5.48
CA ASP A 119 13.73 22.47 -5.16
C ASP A 119 12.49 23.11 -4.54
N SER A 120 11.34 22.93 -5.18
CA SER A 120 10.06 23.45 -4.67
C SER A 120 9.70 22.90 -3.29
N ILE A 121 9.91 21.60 -3.06
CA ILE A 121 9.60 20.96 -1.77
C ILE A 121 10.54 21.50 -0.67
N VAL A 122 11.86 21.54 -0.94
CA VAL A 122 12.86 22.00 0.04
C VAL A 122 12.63 23.48 0.37
N SER A 123 12.38 24.33 -0.64
CA SER A 123 12.09 25.74 -0.43
C SER A 123 10.83 25.95 0.41
N ALA A 124 9.73 25.24 0.11
CA ALA A 124 8.50 25.32 0.91
C ALA A 124 8.74 24.88 2.36
N CYS A 125 9.41 23.75 2.57
CA CYS A 125 9.73 23.26 3.91
C CYS A 125 10.62 24.23 4.69
N SER A 126 11.61 24.87 4.04
CA SER A 126 12.48 25.87 4.67
C SER A 126 11.71 27.13 5.09
N ASN A 127 10.81 27.61 4.24
CA ASN A 127 9.98 28.77 4.54
C ASN A 127 9.00 28.46 5.68
N MET A 128 8.27 27.34 5.57
CA MET A 128 7.35 26.89 6.61
C MET A 128 8.07 26.65 7.95
N SER A 129 9.29 26.12 7.92
CA SER A 129 10.14 25.94 9.12
C SER A 129 10.42 27.28 9.81
N SER A 130 10.79 28.31 9.04
CA SER A 130 11.10 29.65 9.56
C SER A 130 9.89 30.34 10.18
N PHE A 131 8.67 30.08 9.66
CA PHE A 131 7.41 30.58 10.19
C PHE A 131 6.71 29.61 11.16
N LYS A 132 7.33 28.47 11.50
CA LYS A 132 6.74 27.39 12.32
C LYS A 132 5.35 26.97 11.83
N THR A 133 5.17 26.91 10.52
CA THR A 133 3.97 26.42 9.88
C THR A 133 4.06 24.89 9.76
N GLY A 134 3.09 24.19 10.33
CA GLY A 134 3.07 22.72 10.32
C GLY A 134 2.80 22.16 8.93
N ALA A 135 3.60 21.19 8.50
CA ALA A 135 3.43 20.54 7.20
C ALA A 135 3.60 19.02 7.30
N LEU A 136 2.91 18.30 6.43
CA LEU A 136 2.97 16.84 6.30
C LEU A 136 2.86 16.47 4.82
N ILE A 137 4.00 16.17 4.18
CA ILE A 137 4.09 15.92 2.74
C ILE A 137 4.52 14.47 2.54
N ALA A 138 3.66 13.65 1.96
CA ALA A 138 3.95 12.27 1.59
C ALA A 138 4.22 12.18 0.08
N ILE A 139 5.40 11.71 -0.29
CA ILE A 139 5.86 11.56 -1.67
C ILE A 139 5.88 10.07 -2.01
N SER A 140 5.08 9.68 -2.99
CA SER A 140 4.98 8.31 -3.49
C SER A 140 6.21 7.94 -4.34
N LYS A 141 6.79 6.77 -4.06
CA LYS A 141 7.74 6.08 -4.95
C LYS A 141 6.99 5.14 -5.90
N SER A 142 6.73 3.91 -5.46
CA SER A 142 6.02 2.90 -6.25
C SER A 142 4.59 2.68 -5.77
N SER A 143 4.30 2.89 -4.49
CA SER A 143 2.94 2.73 -3.94
C SER A 143 1.98 3.79 -4.47
N ASP A 144 0.81 3.37 -4.96
CA ASP A 144 -0.16 4.30 -5.59
C ASP A 144 -0.83 5.27 -4.59
N LEU A 145 -0.77 4.99 -3.28
CA LEU A 145 -1.40 5.78 -2.20
C LEU A 145 -2.88 6.14 -2.42
N LEU A 146 -3.57 5.51 -3.39
CA LEU A 146 -4.93 5.84 -3.80
C LEU A 146 -5.96 5.83 -2.67
N SER A 147 -5.81 4.90 -1.73
CA SER A 147 -6.70 4.81 -0.56
C SER A 147 -6.63 6.06 0.30
N PHE A 148 -5.47 6.71 0.37
CA PHE A 148 -5.25 7.93 1.16
C PHE A 148 -5.61 9.17 0.34
N ILE A 149 -5.27 9.20 -0.96
CA ILE A 149 -5.66 10.29 -1.88
C ILE A 149 -7.18 10.50 -1.87
N ARG A 150 -7.97 9.42 -1.84
CA ARG A 150 -9.45 9.49 -1.82
C ARG A 150 -10.06 10.06 -0.53
N THR A 151 -9.27 10.21 0.54
CA THR A 151 -9.75 10.79 1.80
C THR A 151 -9.67 12.31 1.83
N GLY A 152 -8.84 12.90 0.97
CA GLY A 152 -8.62 14.34 0.89
C GLY A 152 -9.29 14.99 -0.32
N ASP A 153 -8.93 16.25 -0.55
CA ASP A 153 -9.40 17.07 -1.65
C ASP A 153 -8.44 16.92 -2.85
N ILE A 154 -8.96 16.48 -3.99
CA ILE A 154 -8.17 16.26 -5.21
C ILE A 154 -7.73 17.62 -5.77
N ILE A 155 -6.42 17.81 -5.95
CA ILE A 155 -5.83 19.04 -6.49
C ILE A 155 -5.36 18.84 -7.92
N ASN A 156 -4.59 17.77 -8.19
CA ASN A 156 -3.97 17.49 -9.48
C ASN A 156 -3.23 18.69 -10.10
N ALA A 157 -2.40 19.36 -9.31
CA ALA A 157 -1.58 20.49 -9.75
C ALA A 157 -0.09 20.11 -9.79
N ASP A 158 0.69 20.86 -10.58
CA ASP A 158 2.15 20.73 -10.57
C ASP A 158 2.71 21.18 -9.23
N THR A 159 3.81 20.55 -8.81
CA THR A 159 4.43 20.88 -7.52
C THR A 159 5.09 22.25 -7.61
N SER A 160 4.76 23.14 -6.66
CA SER A 160 5.45 24.41 -6.54
C SER A 160 5.52 24.84 -5.07
N SER A 161 6.60 25.54 -4.72
CA SER A 161 6.83 25.98 -3.34
C SER A 161 5.67 26.81 -2.79
N ARG A 162 5.20 27.79 -3.57
CA ARG A 162 4.08 28.67 -3.22
C ARG A 162 2.76 27.91 -3.02
N LEU A 163 2.49 26.88 -3.82
CA LEU A 163 1.28 26.08 -3.68
C LEU A 163 1.32 25.25 -2.39
N LEU A 164 2.47 24.63 -2.09
CA LEU A 164 2.65 23.90 -0.83
C LEU A 164 2.48 24.81 0.38
N GLU A 165 3.12 25.99 0.37
CA GLU A 165 2.95 27.01 1.42
C GLU A 165 1.50 27.45 1.57
N SER A 166 0.78 27.67 0.46
CA SER A 166 -0.63 28.06 0.47
C SER A 166 -1.54 26.95 1.01
N ILE A 167 -1.24 25.68 0.73
CA ILE A 167 -2.01 24.54 1.26
C ILE A 167 -1.87 24.47 2.78
N PHE A 168 -0.65 24.57 3.30
CA PHE A 168 -0.37 24.46 4.74
C PHE A 168 -0.55 25.76 5.52
N PHE A 169 -0.97 26.85 4.87
CA PHE A 169 -1.27 28.10 5.56
C PHE A 169 -2.32 27.86 6.66
N LYS A 170 -2.05 28.31 7.89
CA LYS A 170 -2.81 27.94 9.11
C LYS A 170 -4.33 28.15 9.04
N ASN A 171 -4.80 29.08 8.21
CA ASN A 171 -6.23 29.37 8.08
C ASN A 171 -6.84 28.80 6.78
N SER A 172 -6.07 28.07 5.98
CA SER A 172 -6.54 27.41 4.76
C SER A 172 -7.39 26.19 5.10
N PRO A 173 -8.54 25.94 4.47
CA PRO A 173 -9.28 24.69 4.68
C PRO A 173 -8.48 23.40 4.38
N LEU A 174 -7.39 23.52 3.61
CA LEU A 174 -6.57 22.38 3.16
C LEU A 174 -5.41 22.02 4.10
N HIS A 175 -5.12 22.83 5.12
CA HIS A 175 -3.91 22.68 5.95
C HIS A 175 -3.95 21.50 6.94
N ASP A 176 -5.16 21.01 7.23
CA ASP A 176 -5.39 19.97 8.23
C ASP A 176 -5.37 18.57 7.60
N GLY A 177 -4.16 18.04 7.43
CA GLY A 177 -3.92 16.72 6.88
C GLY A 177 -2.61 16.65 6.12
N ALA A 178 -2.46 15.61 5.30
CA ALA A 178 -1.30 15.44 4.46
C ALA A 178 -1.52 15.92 3.03
N VAL A 179 -0.45 16.41 2.41
CA VAL A 179 -0.34 16.53 0.96
C VAL A 179 0.28 15.25 0.43
N ILE A 180 -0.31 14.69 -0.64
CA ILE A 180 0.25 13.53 -1.34
C ILE A 180 0.78 13.99 -2.71
N ILE A 181 2.09 13.81 -2.92
CA ILE A 181 2.78 14.08 -4.17
C ILE A 181 3.08 12.73 -4.84
N LYS A 182 2.81 12.65 -6.14
CA LYS A 182 3.15 11.49 -6.96
C LYS A 182 3.78 11.95 -8.24
N LYS A 183 4.99 11.46 -8.52
CA LYS A 183 5.89 12.07 -9.53
C LYS A 183 6.05 13.56 -9.18
N ASP A 184 5.81 14.46 -10.12
CA ASP A 184 5.87 15.90 -9.89
C ASP A 184 4.51 16.57 -9.64
N ARG A 185 3.46 15.81 -9.34
CA ARG A 185 2.11 16.37 -9.14
C ARG A 185 1.60 16.20 -7.72
N ILE A 186 1.09 17.30 -7.17
CA ILE A 186 0.26 17.29 -5.96
C ILE A 186 -1.08 16.63 -6.32
N SER A 187 -1.25 15.38 -5.91
CA SER A 187 -2.45 14.60 -6.21
C SER A 187 -3.65 15.07 -5.38
N ALA A 188 -3.45 15.22 -4.07
CA ALA A 188 -4.48 15.68 -3.14
C ALA A 188 -3.85 16.35 -1.90
N ALA A 189 -4.63 17.20 -1.24
CA ALA A 189 -4.33 17.76 0.07
C ALA A 189 -5.39 17.34 1.11
N ARG A 190 -5.17 17.69 2.39
CA ARG A 190 -6.07 17.31 3.49
C ARG A 190 -6.29 15.79 3.60
N CYS A 191 -5.33 15.00 3.13
CA CYS A 191 -5.41 13.54 3.16
C CYS A 191 -5.25 13.03 4.58
N ILE A 192 -6.07 12.05 4.95
CA ILE A 192 -5.99 11.36 6.24
C ILE A 192 -4.99 10.20 6.10
N LEU A 193 -3.90 10.30 6.84
CA LEU A 193 -2.88 9.24 6.92
C LEU A 193 -3.07 8.40 8.19
N PRO A 194 -2.72 7.09 8.15
CA PRO A 194 -2.72 6.26 9.34
C PRO A 194 -1.63 6.71 10.30
N THR A 195 -1.91 6.68 11.61
CA THR A 195 -0.91 6.91 12.65
C THR A 195 -0.27 5.61 13.08
N THR A 196 1.02 5.66 13.44
CA THR A 196 1.70 4.52 14.09
C THR A 196 1.10 4.21 15.46
N GLU A 197 1.05 2.92 15.81
CA GLU A 197 0.63 2.41 17.12
C GLU A 197 1.80 2.24 18.10
N ARG A 198 3.02 2.61 17.68
CA ARG A 198 4.22 2.53 18.53
C ARG A 198 4.07 3.40 19.78
N ILE A 199 4.25 2.76 20.93
CA ILE A 199 4.10 3.38 22.26
C ILE A 199 5.38 4.13 22.66
N ASN A 200 6.55 3.64 22.25
CA ASN A 200 7.85 4.19 22.63
C ASN A 200 8.32 5.30 21.65
N LEU A 201 7.51 6.35 21.50
CA LEU A 201 7.88 7.53 20.71
C LEU A 201 8.28 8.69 21.62
N PRO A 202 9.22 9.55 21.19
CA PRO A 202 9.56 10.76 21.93
C PRO A 202 8.31 11.60 22.23
N ALA A 203 8.22 12.14 23.45
CA ALA A 203 7.03 12.86 23.92
C ALA A 203 6.67 14.11 23.07
N HIS A 204 7.64 14.69 22.39
CA HIS A 204 7.45 15.85 21.50
C HIS A 204 6.90 15.47 20.11
N PHE A 205 6.65 14.19 19.83
CA PHE A 205 6.06 13.77 18.56
C PHE A 205 4.54 13.99 18.56
N GLY A 206 4.13 15.07 17.90
CA GLY A 206 2.73 15.36 17.60
C GLY A 206 2.12 14.42 16.54
N MET A 207 0.85 14.68 16.21
CA MET A 207 0.06 13.82 15.31
C MET A 207 0.66 13.70 13.90
N ARG A 208 1.27 14.77 13.35
CA ARG A 208 1.94 14.71 12.04
C ARG A 208 3.14 13.77 12.01
N HIS A 209 3.92 13.70 13.08
CA HIS A 209 5.05 12.75 13.19
C HIS A 209 4.54 11.31 13.26
N ARG A 210 3.47 11.06 14.01
CA ARG A 210 2.85 9.74 14.10
C ARG A 210 2.24 9.30 12.78
N ALA A 211 1.60 10.22 12.05
CA ALA A 211 1.07 9.98 10.72
C ALA A 211 2.20 9.67 9.70
N ALA A 212 3.31 10.40 9.76
CA ALA A 212 4.48 10.14 8.94
C ALA A 212 5.06 8.75 9.17
N LEU A 213 5.22 8.34 10.43
CA LEU A 213 5.65 6.96 10.74
C LEU A 213 4.63 5.93 10.25
N GLY A 214 3.34 6.11 10.57
CA GLY A 214 2.29 5.14 10.26
C GLY A 214 2.08 4.90 8.76
N ILE A 215 2.29 5.90 7.91
CA ILE A 215 2.25 5.69 6.45
C ILE A 215 3.51 4.98 5.93
N THR A 216 4.70 5.29 6.49
CA THR A 216 5.97 4.66 6.09
C THR A 216 6.13 3.23 6.59
N GLU A 217 5.35 2.81 7.60
CA GLU A 217 5.23 1.41 8.03
C GLU A 217 4.51 0.54 7.00
N LYS A 218 3.58 1.14 6.24
CA LYS A 218 2.67 0.42 5.33
C LYS A 218 3.03 0.57 3.86
N THR A 219 3.90 1.52 3.54
CA THR A 219 4.21 1.92 2.16
C THR A 219 5.68 2.31 2.02
N ASP A 220 6.17 2.36 0.78
CA ASP A 220 7.50 2.88 0.43
C ASP A 220 7.53 4.41 0.29
N ALA A 221 6.47 5.10 0.75
CA ALA A 221 6.40 6.55 0.68
C ALA A 221 7.49 7.20 1.52
N VAL A 222 7.98 8.32 1.03
CA VAL A 222 8.89 9.21 1.74
C VAL A 222 8.08 10.36 2.30
N VAL A 223 8.22 10.67 3.59
CA VAL A 223 7.42 11.71 4.23
C VAL A 223 8.29 12.80 4.83
N VAL A 224 7.95 14.05 4.53
CA VAL A 224 8.56 15.24 5.13
C VAL A 224 7.56 15.87 6.09
N VAL A 225 8.03 16.17 7.30
CA VAL A 225 7.23 16.81 8.35
C VAL A 225 7.90 18.11 8.75
N VAL A 226 7.12 19.18 8.88
CA VAL A 226 7.56 20.42 9.53
C VAL A 226 6.74 20.56 10.82
N SER A 227 7.43 20.68 11.95
CA SER A 227 6.80 20.85 13.25
C SER A 227 6.18 22.25 13.38
N GLU A 228 4.90 22.32 13.76
CA GLU A 228 4.23 23.60 14.05
C GLU A 228 4.67 24.24 15.37
N GLU A 229 5.25 23.45 16.29
CA GLU A 229 5.69 23.94 17.59
C GLU A 229 7.12 24.51 17.51
N THR A 230 8.00 23.77 16.84
CA THR A 230 9.44 24.05 16.83
C THR A 230 9.94 24.60 15.51
N GLY A 231 9.21 24.39 14.41
CA GLY A 231 9.70 24.62 13.05
C GLY A 231 10.69 23.55 12.57
N ALA A 232 11.03 22.55 13.40
CA ALA A 232 11.99 21.51 13.02
C ALA A 232 11.46 20.69 11.84
N ILE A 233 12.33 20.49 10.85
CA ILE A 233 12.07 19.61 9.71
C ILE A 233 12.47 18.19 10.13
N SER A 234 11.60 17.23 9.84
CA SER A 234 11.83 15.81 10.06
C SER A 234 11.54 15.05 8.77
N PHE A 235 12.22 13.93 8.59
CA PHE A 235 12.08 13.04 7.44
C PHE A 235 11.76 11.64 7.93
N ALA A 236 10.75 10.99 7.37
CA ALA A 236 10.38 9.62 7.68
C ALA A 236 10.40 8.71 6.45
N LYS A 237 10.97 7.52 6.61
CA LYS A 237 11.05 6.47 5.59
C LYS A 237 11.30 5.12 6.26
N HIS A 238 10.70 4.05 5.71
CA HIS A 238 10.87 2.67 6.20
C HIS A 238 10.77 2.57 7.73
N ASP A 239 9.72 3.15 8.30
CA ASP A 239 9.43 3.01 9.73
C ASP A 239 10.51 3.62 10.66
N SER A 240 11.28 4.56 10.11
CA SER A 240 12.28 5.37 10.81
C SER A 240 12.05 6.85 10.54
N ILE A 241 12.42 7.69 11.50
CA ILE A 241 12.30 9.15 11.38
C ILE A 241 13.59 9.82 11.84
N GLU A 242 14.18 10.63 10.97
CA GLU A 242 15.33 11.50 11.25
C GLU A 242 14.76 12.89 11.54
N THR A 243 15.01 13.42 12.75
CA THR A 243 14.45 14.69 13.19
C THR A 243 15.47 15.82 13.17
N ASN A 244 14.97 17.06 13.14
CA ASN A 244 15.78 18.28 13.20
C ASN A 244 16.86 18.34 12.11
N ILE A 245 16.47 18.00 10.88
CA ILE A 245 17.35 18.09 9.72
C ILE A 245 17.32 19.50 9.11
N GLY A 246 18.46 19.97 8.62
CA GLY A 246 18.53 21.24 7.89
C GLY A 246 18.01 21.13 6.44
N PRO A 247 17.66 22.23 5.77
CA PRO A 247 17.19 22.22 4.37
C PRO A 247 18.17 21.55 3.40
N ASN A 248 19.48 21.76 3.60
CA ASN A 248 20.53 21.11 2.79
C ASN A 248 20.54 19.60 2.97
N ARG A 249 20.30 19.12 4.20
CA ARG A 249 20.22 17.69 4.49
C ARG A 249 18.95 17.08 3.89
N LEU A 250 17.82 17.78 3.99
CA LEU A 250 16.57 17.37 3.33
C LEU A 250 16.76 17.20 1.82
N ARG A 251 17.39 18.20 1.16
CA ARG A 251 17.72 18.15 -0.26
C ARG A 251 18.51 16.89 -0.62
N GLN A 252 19.63 16.65 0.06
CA GLN A 252 20.47 15.46 -0.19
C GLN A 252 19.70 14.15 -0.03
N ILE A 253 18.81 14.08 0.96
CA ILE A 253 17.98 12.89 1.18
C ILE A 253 17.00 12.72 0.01
N LEU A 254 16.28 13.78 -0.39
CA LEU A 254 15.31 13.71 -1.49
C LEU A 254 15.98 13.40 -2.84
N GLU A 255 17.13 14.01 -3.15
CA GLU A 255 17.92 13.71 -4.36
C GLU A 255 18.35 12.23 -4.38
N LYS A 256 18.83 11.71 -3.25
CA LYS A 256 19.18 10.30 -3.13
C LYS A 256 17.98 9.38 -3.35
N GLU A 257 16.79 9.80 -2.93
CA GLU A 257 15.58 8.99 -3.04
C GLU A 257 14.96 9.04 -4.44
N PHE A 258 15.01 10.18 -5.13
CA PHE A 258 14.21 10.42 -6.34
C PHE A 258 15.03 10.73 -7.61
N SER A 259 16.34 10.96 -7.51
CA SER A 259 17.20 11.27 -8.68
C SER A 259 17.99 10.07 -9.22
N ASN A 260 17.82 8.86 -8.67
CA ASN A 260 18.50 7.64 -9.10
C ASN A 260 17.51 6.61 -9.68
N ASP A 261 16.95 6.90 -10.85
CA ASP A 261 16.42 5.89 -11.78
C ASP A 261 17.29 5.81 -13.04
#